data_AF-A0A816GK99-F1
#
_entry.id   AF-A0A816GK99-F1
#
_cell.length_a   1.000
_cell.length_b   1.000
_cell.length_c   1.000
_cell.angle_alpha   90.00
_cell.angle_beta   90.00
_cell.angle_gamma   90.00
#
_symmetry.space_group_name_H-M   'P 1'
#
loop_
_entity.id
_entity.type
_entity.pdbx_description
1 polymer ?
#
loop_
_entity_poly.entity_id
_entity_poly.type
_entity_poly.pdbx_seq_one_letter_code
_entity_poly.pdbx_strand_id
1 'polypeptide(L)'
;MQLRRDRLTYVFLIIIFCITILFYQYHYASNQSSQTVQSISKIIKNEKFRILSNEYSTIWFQEHCFQIKDSHKLVVDNIPKYLNKARLSTNQICQDFVKKFDALFRLEEIHSSLKLSSIYLKKINQYFNNDATLVEQIKNQRIIKIYNRHTHEEMLYNYMRSQRPQTKSEQSAES
;
A
#
# COMPACT_ATOMS: atom_id res chain seq x y z
N MET A 1 -10.97 55.59 27.06
CA MET A 1 -10.10 54.53 27.63
C MET A 1 -10.78 53.15 27.65
N GLN A 2 -12.08 53.08 27.92
CA GLN A 2 -12.89 51.84 27.99
C GLN A 2 -12.89 50.99 26.70
N LEU A 3 -13.15 51.62 25.54
CA LEU A 3 -13.14 50.94 24.22
C LEU A 3 -11.84 50.20 23.87
N ARG A 4 -10.69 50.63 24.40
CA ARG A 4 -9.39 49.97 24.16
C ARG A 4 -9.23 48.73 25.03
N ARG A 5 -9.83 48.73 26.22
CA ARG A 5 -9.85 47.60 27.15
C ARG A 5 -10.73 46.47 26.62
N ASP A 6 -11.88 46.82 26.03
CA ASP A 6 -12.83 45.84 25.47
C ASP A 6 -12.31 45.13 24.21
N ARG A 7 -11.47 45.80 23.42
CA ARG A 7 -10.81 45.16 22.26
C ARG A 7 -9.73 44.17 22.69
N LEU A 8 -8.97 44.49 23.75
CA LEU A 8 -7.92 43.60 24.26
C LEU A 8 -8.51 42.34 24.89
N THR A 9 -9.62 42.46 25.63
CA THR A 9 -10.32 41.28 26.19
C THR A 9 -10.85 40.36 25.10
N TYR A 10 -11.43 40.93 24.03
CA TYR A 10 -11.93 40.13 22.91
C TYR A 10 -10.82 39.37 22.16
N VAL A 11 -9.68 40.03 21.90
CA VAL A 11 -8.51 39.39 21.29
C VAL A 11 -7.97 38.26 22.18
N PHE A 12 -7.92 38.47 23.49
CA PHE A 12 -7.45 37.44 24.43
C PHE A 12 -8.37 36.21 24.47
N LEU A 13 -9.68 36.41 24.40
CA LEU A 13 -10.66 35.31 24.33
C LEU A 13 -10.51 34.50 23.03
N ILE A 14 -10.28 35.15 21.89
CA ILE A 14 -10.02 34.47 20.62
C ILE A 14 -8.75 33.61 20.72
N ILE A 15 -7.68 34.15 21.30
CA ILE A 15 -6.42 33.41 21.47
C ILE A 15 -6.61 32.18 22.34
N ILE A 16 -7.30 32.31 23.48
CA ILE A 16 -7.62 31.17 24.35
C ILE A 16 -8.44 30.13 23.59
N PHE A 17 -9.47 30.56 22.85
CA PHE A 17 -10.31 29.66 22.07
C PHE A 17 -9.49 28.88 21.02
N CYS A 18 -8.62 29.57 20.26
CA CYS A 18 -7.71 28.92 19.31
C CYS A 18 -6.77 27.92 19.99
N ILE A 19 -6.18 28.26 21.14
CA ILE A 19 -5.30 27.35 21.89
C ILE A 19 -6.07 26.11 22.35
N THR A 20 -7.31 26.26 22.84
CA THR A 20 -8.13 25.12 23.26
C THR A 20 -8.48 24.17 22.11
N ILE A 21 -8.78 24.72 20.92
CA ILE A 21 -9.03 23.91 19.71
C ILE A 21 -7.76 23.14 19.31
N LEU A 22 -6.61 23.82 19.27
CA LEU A 22 -5.34 23.17 18.91
C LEU A 22 -4.98 22.06 19.92
N PHE A 23 -5.18 22.31 21.21
CA PHE A 23 -4.94 21.32 22.27
C PHE A 23 -5.88 20.11 22.14
N TYR A 24 -7.16 20.35 21.85
CA TYR A 24 -8.14 19.28 21.61
C TYR A 24 -7.77 18.44 20.38
N GLN A 25 -7.41 19.08 19.27
CA GLN A 25 -6.97 18.40 18.05
C GLN A 25 -5.71 17.56 18.28
N TYR A 26 -4.73 18.09 19.02
CA TYR A 26 -3.51 17.37 19.36
C TYR A 26 -3.81 16.12 20.19
N HIS A 27 -4.61 16.23 21.25
CA HIS A 27 -4.99 15.09 22.09
C HIS A 27 -5.84 14.05 21.35
N TYR A 28 -6.73 14.49 20.47
CA TYR A 28 -7.53 13.59 19.65
C TYR A 28 -6.64 12.75 18.72
N ALA A 29 -5.66 13.40 18.05
CA ALA A 29 -4.71 12.72 17.18
C ALA A 29 -3.79 11.75 17.95
N SER A 30 -3.31 12.12 19.14
CA SER A 30 -2.45 11.26 19.97
C SER A 30 -3.19 10.03 20.50
N ASN A 31 -4.48 10.16 20.82
CA ASN A 31 -5.29 9.03 21.32
C ASN A 31 -5.60 8.01 20.22
N GLN A 32 -5.81 8.44 18.96
CA GLN A 32 -6.01 7.51 17.84
C GLN A 32 -4.76 6.65 17.56
N SER A 33 -3.55 7.21 17.64
CA SER A 33 -2.34 6.45 17.39
C SER A 33 -2.13 5.36 18.44
N SER A 34 -2.40 5.67 19.71
CA SER A 34 -2.27 4.73 20.83
C SER A 34 -3.32 3.61 20.82
N GLN A 35 -4.57 3.90 20.44
CA GLN A 35 -5.61 2.87 20.28
C GLN A 35 -5.32 1.93 19.10
N THR A 36 -4.71 2.44 18.03
CA THR A 36 -4.29 1.63 16.87
C THR A 36 -3.18 0.66 17.26
N VAL A 37 -2.17 1.10 18.04
CA VAL A 37 -1.08 0.23 18.50
C VAL A 37 -1.57 -0.81 19.52
N GLN A 38 -2.44 -0.43 20.45
CA GLN A 38 -3.01 -1.37 21.42
C GLN A 38 -3.92 -2.42 20.77
N SER A 39 -4.73 -2.04 19.78
CA SER A 39 -5.57 -2.99 19.04
C SER A 39 -4.74 -3.95 18.20
N ILE A 40 -3.68 -3.48 17.52
CA ILE A 40 -2.73 -4.33 16.78
C ILE A 40 -2.03 -5.31 17.73
N SER A 41 -1.53 -4.85 18.88
CA SER A 41 -0.87 -5.76 19.84
C SER A 41 -1.84 -6.81 20.43
N LYS A 42 -3.11 -6.46 20.67
CA LYS A 42 -4.15 -7.43 21.06
C LYS A 42 -4.47 -8.42 19.95
N ILE A 43 -4.49 -7.99 18.68
CA ILE A 43 -4.71 -8.85 17.51
C ILE A 43 -3.53 -9.83 17.33
N ILE A 44 -2.29 -9.37 17.50
CA ILE A 44 -1.07 -10.19 17.38
C ILE A 44 -0.94 -11.17 18.57
N LYS A 45 -1.24 -10.72 19.80
CA LYS A 45 -1.19 -11.58 20.99
C LYS A 45 -2.32 -12.61 21.04
N ASN A 46 -3.42 -12.39 20.32
CA ASN A 46 -4.45 -13.40 20.16
C ASN A 46 -3.91 -14.51 19.24
N GLU A 47 -3.69 -15.71 19.79
CA GLU A 47 -3.27 -16.92 19.07
C GLU A 47 -4.14 -17.24 17.83
N LYS A 48 -5.32 -16.63 17.70
CA LYS A 48 -6.21 -16.72 16.53
C LYS A 48 -5.64 -16.14 15.23
N PHE A 49 -4.53 -15.40 15.26
CA PHE A 49 -3.84 -15.03 14.02
C PHE A 49 -3.14 -16.24 13.36
N ARG A 50 -2.82 -17.27 14.14
CA ARG A 50 -2.10 -18.48 13.73
C ARG A 50 -2.95 -19.48 12.92
N ILE A 51 -4.26 -19.25 12.78
CA ILE A 51 -5.22 -20.32 12.46
C ILE A 51 -5.61 -20.41 10.97
N LEU A 52 -5.43 -19.37 10.13
CA LEU A 52 -5.90 -19.48 8.75
C LEU A 52 -5.02 -20.36 7.84
N SER A 53 -3.70 -20.44 8.07
CA SER A 53 -2.79 -21.15 7.15
C SER A 53 -2.83 -22.68 7.28
N ASN A 54 -3.27 -23.20 8.42
CA ASN A 54 -3.28 -24.64 8.67
C ASN A 54 -4.61 -25.29 8.26
N GLU A 55 -5.68 -24.51 8.20
CA GLU A 55 -7.02 -24.98 7.87
C GLU A 55 -7.37 -24.78 6.39
N TYR A 56 -6.80 -23.76 5.72
CA TYR A 56 -7.09 -23.43 4.33
C TYR A 56 -5.82 -23.33 3.50
N SER A 57 -5.82 -24.02 2.35
CA SER A 57 -4.70 -23.98 1.40
C SER A 57 -4.67 -22.67 0.61
N THR A 58 -3.50 -22.35 0.03
CA THR A 58 -3.38 -21.22 -0.91
C THR A 58 -4.38 -21.32 -2.06
N ILE A 59 -4.62 -22.54 -2.56
CA ILE A 59 -5.57 -22.82 -3.65
C ILE A 59 -7.00 -22.45 -3.22
N TRP A 60 -7.37 -22.80 -1.99
CA TRP A 60 -8.69 -22.47 -1.45
C TRP A 60 -8.93 -20.95 -1.43
N PHE A 61 -7.96 -20.16 -0.96
CA PHE A 61 -8.05 -18.69 -0.96
C PHE A 61 -8.11 -18.11 -2.38
N GLN A 62 -7.34 -18.66 -3.32
CA GLN A 62 -7.37 -18.24 -4.72
C GLN A 62 -8.78 -18.41 -5.30
N GLU A 63 -9.41 -19.55 -5.09
CA GLU A 63 -10.73 -19.87 -5.63
C GLU A 63 -11.85 -19.10 -4.92
N HIS A 64 -11.86 -19.10 -3.59
CA HIS A 64 -13.00 -18.64 -2.79
C HIS A 64 -12.91 -17.16 -2.39
N CYS A 65 -11.70 -16.62 -2.24
CA CYS A 65 -11.50 -15.22 -1.83
C CYS A 65 -11.10 -14.33 -3.00
N PHE A 66 -10.16 -14.78 -3.84
CA PHE A 66 -9.63 -13.97 -4.93
C PHE A 66 -10.34 -14.22 -6.27
N GLN A 67 -11.22 -15.23 -6.34
CA GLN A 67 -11.94 -15.64 -7.54
C GLN A 67 -11.00 -15.81 -8.73
N ILE A 68 -9.91 -16.53 -8.49
CA ILE A 68 -8.90 -16.89 -9.49
C ILE A 68 -9.12 -18.36 -9.81
N LYS A 69 -9.51 -18.65 -11.06
CA LYS A 69 -9.77 -20.03 -11.52
C LYS A 69 -8.50 -20.79 -11.91
N ASP A 70 -7.38 -20.08 -12.07
CA ASP A 70 -6.12 -20.62 -12.53
C ASP A 70 -5.04 -20.33 -11.47
N SER A 71 -4.73 -21.36 -10.68
CA SER A 71 -3.89 -21.26 -9.49
C SER A 71 -2.45 -20.83 -9.79
N HIS A 72 -2.00 -20.95 -11.05
CA HIS A 72 -0.68 -20.51 -11.51
C HIS A 72 -0.58 -19.01 -11.78
N LYS A 73 -1.67 -18.24 -11.63
CA LYS A 73 -1.73 -16.82 -12.04
C LYS A 73 -1.76 -15.81 -10.90
N LEU A 74 -1.27 -16.16 -9.71
CA LEU A 74 -1.02 -15.14 -8.68
C LEU A 74 0.15 -14.26 -9.10
N VAL A 75 -0.17 -13.05 -9.55
CA VAL A 75 0.82 -12.03 -9.86
C VAL A 75 0.78 -10.98 -8.76
N VAL A 76 1.94 -10.69 -8.16
CA VAL A 76 2.09 -9.69 -7.07
C VAL A 76 1.50 -8.34 -7.47
N ASP A 77 1.65 -7.97 -8.74
CA ASP A 77 1.12 -6.73 -9.32
C ASP A 77 -0.43 -6.60 -9.21
N ASN A 78 -1.14 -7.70 -8.98
CA ASN A 78 -2.60 -7.71 -8.84
C ASN A 78 -3.07 -7.87 -7.38
N ILE A 79 -2.18 -7.83 -6.39
CA ILE A 79 -2.54 -7.92 -4.96
C ILE A 79 -3.68 -6.95 -4.58
N PRO A 80 -3.65 -5.65 -4.96
CA PRO A 80 -4.74 -4.73 -4.63
C PRO A 80 -6.10 -5.21 -5.13
N LYS A 81 -6.14 -5.76 -6.36
CA LYS A 81 -7.34 -6.33 -6.97
C LYS A 81 -7.82 -7.57 -6.24
N TYR A 82 -6.91 -8.47 -5.85
CA TYR A 82 -7.25 -9.69 -5.13
C TYR A 82 -7.82 -9.38 -3.75
N LEU A 83 -7.21 -8.47 -2.99
CA LEU A 83 -7.72 -8.04 -1.70
C LEU A 83 -9.08 -7.35 -1.84
N ASN A 84 -9.28 -6.51 -2.86
CA ASN A 84 -10.58 -5.90 -3.10
C ASN A 84 -11.68 -6.94 -3.34
N LYS A 85 -11.40 -7.99 -4.12
CA LYS A 85 -12.35 -9.11 -4.29
C LYS A 85 -12.62 -9.84 -2.98
N ALA A 86 -11.60 -10.09 -2.17
CA ALA A 86 -11.76 -10.71 -0.88
C ALA A 86 -12.59 -9.84 0.09
N ARG A 87 -12.45 -8.50 0.04
CA ARG A 87 -13.29 -7.55 0.81
C ARG A 87 -14.75 -7.64 0.42
N LEU A 88 -15.02 -7.80 -0.87
CA LEU A 88 -16.37 -7.89 -1.42
C LEU A 88 -16.95 -9.31 -1.36
N SER A 89 -16.18 -10.30 -0.88
CA SER A 89 -16.64 -11.67 -0.76
C SER A 89 -17.70 -11.80 0.34
N THR A 90 -18.70 -12.65 0.10
CA THR A 90 -19.70 -13.03 1.11
C THR A 90 -19.17 -14.08 2.09
N ASN A 91 -18.02 -14.69 1.80
CA ASN A 91 -17.41 -15.69 2.66
C ASN A 91 -16.73 -15.02 3.88
N GLN A 92 -17.17 -15.38 5.08
CA GLN A 92 -16.68 -14.82 6.34
C GLN A 92 -15.16 -14.99 6.51
N ILE A 93 -14.59 -16.11 6.05
CA ILE A 93 -13.15 -16.39 6.16
C ILE A 93 -12.34 -15.40 5.31
N CYS A 94 -12.85 -15.03 4.13
CA CYS A 94 -12.22 -14.03 3.27
C CYS A 94 -12.26 -12.64 3.90
N GLN A 95 -13.38 -12.28 4.51
CA GLN A 95 -13.52 -11.01 5.23
C GLN A 95 -12.60 -10.95 6.46
N ASP A 96 -12.53 -12.02 7.23
CA ASP A 96 -11.65 -12.14 8.39
C ASP A 96 -10.17 -12.10 7.98
N PHE A 97 -9.81 -12.76 6.88
CA PHE A 97 -8.48 -12.67 6.28
C PHE A 97 -8.13 -11.23 5.92
N VAL A 98 -9.01 -10.52 5.22
CA VAL A 98 -8.72 -9.13 4.83
C VAL A 98 -8.67 -8.21 6.04
N LYS A 99 -9.58 -8.37 7.01
CA LYS A 99 -9.57 -7.59 8.25
C LYS A 99 -8.24 -7.75 9.00
N LYS A 100 -7.73 -8.98 9.07
CA LYS A 100 -6.42 -9.30 9.63
C LYS A 100 -5.29 -8.67 8.82
N PHE A 101 -5.35 -8.78 7.50
CA PHE A 101 -4.37 -8.17 6.59
C PHE A 101 -4.34 -6.64 6.77
N ASP A 102 -5.48 -5.96 6.70
CA ASP A 102 -5.60 -4.49 6.77
C ASP A 102 -5.25 -3.94 8.17
N ALA A 103 -5.33 -4.77 9.22
CA ALA A 103 -4.86 -4.43 10.56
C ALA A 103 -3.33 -4.38 10.65
N LEU A 104 -2.62 -5.22 9.89
CA LEU A 104 -1.15 -5.30 9.88
C LEU A 104 -0.53 -4.46 8.77
N PHE A 105 -1.19 -4.37 7.62
CA PHE A 105 -0.63 -3.79 6.42
C PHE A 105 -1.53 -2.68 5.87
N ARG A 106 -0.93 -1.69 5.25
CA ARG A 106 -1.60 -0.72 4.38
C ARG A 106 -1.01 -0.86 2.99
N LEU A 107 -1.87 -1.07 2.01
CA LEU A 107 -1.50 -1.14 0.60
C LEU A 107 -1.91 0.15 -0.09
N GLU A 108 -1.00 0.69 -0.89
CA GLU A 108 -1.25 1.87 -1.72
C GLU A 108 -0.77 1.60 -3.13
N GLU A 109 -1.62 1.92 -4.11
CA GLU A 109 -1.27 1.89 -5.52
C GLU A 109 -0.85 3.30 -5.92
N ILE A 110 0.40 3.44 -6.33
CA ILE A 110 0.98 4.71 -6.77
C ILE A 110 1.15 4.61 -8.28
N HIS A 111 0.45 5.49 -8.99
CA HIS A 111 0.60 5.64 -10.44
C HIS A 111 1.50 6.85 -10.71
N SER A 112 2.56 6.63 -11.50
CA SER A 112 3.50 7.68 -11.89
C SER A 112 3.69 7.70 -13.39
N SER A 113 3.55 8.88 -13.99
CA SER A 113 3.89 9.09 -15.40
C SER A 113 5.34 9.56 -15.52
N LEU A 114 6.17 8.78 -16.22
CA LEU A 114 7.56 9.11 -16.46
C LEU A 114 7.69 9.87 -17.80
N LYS A 115 8.05 11.15 -17.74
CA LYS A 115 8.37 11.92 -18.94
C LYS A 115 9.79 11.58 -19.39
N LEU A 116 9.89 10.87 -20.51
CA LEU A 116 11.16 10.45 -21.09
C LEU A 116 11.53 11.32 -22.28
N SER A 117 12.79 11.76 -22.34
CA SER A 117 13.32 12.41 -23.54
C SER A 117 13.39 11.42 -24.71
N SER A 118 13.34 11.92 -25.94
CA SER A 118 13.41 11.09 -27.16
C SER A 118 14.68 10.22 -27.20
N ILE A 119 15.81 10.76 -26.75
CA ILE A 119 17.09 10.06 -26.67
C ILE A 119 17.00 8.88 -25.69
N TYR A 120 16.41 9.09 -24.51
CA TYR A 120 16.27 8.03 -23.52
C TYR A 120 15.24 6.98 -23.97
N LEU A 121 14.15 7.41 -24.59
CA LEU A 121 13.13 6.52 -25.15
C LEU A 121 13.73 5.55 -26.18
N LYS A 122 14.64 6.04 -27.05
CA LYS A 122 15.34 5.17 -28.02
C LYS A 122 16.15 4.08 -27.32
N LYS A 123 16.87 4.43 -26.24
CA LYS A 123 17.65 3.46 -25.45
C LYS A 123 16.76 2.45 -24.74
N ILE A 124 15.65 2.89 -24.14
CA ILE A 124 14.67 2.00 -23.52
C ILE A 124 14.06 1.06 -24.55
N ASN A 125 13.67 1.57 -25.72
CA ASN A 125 13.09 0.74 -26.77
C ASN A 125 14.07 -0.37 -27.19
N GLN A 126 15.35 -0.03 -27.38
CA GLN A 126 16.39 -1.03 -27.63
C GLN A 126 16.56 -2.01 -26.46
N TYR A 127 16.54 -1.52 -25.22
CA TYR A 127 16.67 -2.34 -24.01
C TYR A 127 15.55 -3.39 -23.90
N PHE A 128 14.34 -3.08 -24.37
CA PHE A 128 13.19 -4.00 -24.41
C PHE A 128 12.98 -4.67 -25.76
N ASN A 129 14.02 -4.78 -26.61
CA ASN A 129 13.93 -5.42 -27.93
C ASN A 129 12.80 -4.87 -28.83
N ASN A 130 12.52 -3.58 -28.71
CA ASN A 130 11.43 -2.87 -29.40
C ASN A 130 10.01 -3.31 -28.99
N ASP A 131 9.82 -3.89 -27.80
CA ASP A 131 8.49 -4.16 -27.26
C ASP A 131 7.81 -2.86 -26.81
N ALA A 132 6.89 -2.37 -27.64
CA ALA A 132 6.12 -1.16 -27.37
C ALA A 132 5.30 -1.23 -26.08
N THR A 133 4.86 -2.42 -25.67
CA THR A 133 4.05 -2.64 -24.47
C THR A 133 4.88 -2.37 -23.21
N LEU A 134 6.09 -2.89 -23.14
CA LEU A 134 7.01 -2.66 -22.01
C LEU A 134 7.45 -1.19 -21.94
N VAL A 135 7.64 -0.55 -23.09
CA VAL A 135 7.94 0.89 -23.17
C VAL A 135 6.79 1.72 -22.62
N GLU A 136 5.54 1.37 -22.95
CA GLU A 136 4.36 2.05 -22.43
C GLU A 136 4.18 1.82 -20.92
N GLN A 137 4.41 0.60 -20.43
CA GLN A 137 4.39 0.29 -19.00
C GLN A 137 5.44 1.08 -18.21
N ILE A 138 6.60 1.39 -18.80
CA ILE A 138 7.59 2.27 -18.16
C ILE A 138 7.14 3.72 -18.12
N LYS A 139 6.45 4.19 -19.15
CA LYS A 139 5.89 5.55 -19.13
C LYS A 139 4.81 5.67 -18.08
N ASN A 140 4.05 4.61 -17.85
CA ASN A 140 2.94 4.57 -16.90
C ASN A 140 3.24 3.57 -15.78
N GLN A 141 4.17 3.94 -14.89
CA GLN A 141 4.60 3.05 -13.83
C GLN A 141 3.51 2.87 -12.79
N ARG A 142 3.23 1.61 -12.49
CA ARG A 142 2.50 1.21 -11.30
C ARG A 142 3.48 0.73 -10.23
N ILE A 143 3.41 1.34 -9.05
CA ILE A 143 4.17 0.95 -7.87
C ILE A 143 3.19 0.57 -6.77
N ILE A 144 3.38 -0.59 -6.17
CA ILE A 144 2.61 -1.02 -5.01
C ILE A 144 3.46 -0.74 -3.78
N LYS A 145 2.97 0.14 -2.91
CA LYS A 145 3.55 0.41 -1.60
C LYS A 145 2.84 -0.42 -0.54
N ILE A 146 3.61 -1.22 0.20
CA ILE A 146 3.13 -2.02 1.33
C ILE A 146 3.76 -1.43 2.58
N TYR A 147 2.94 -0.86 3.46
CA TYR A 147 3.37 -0.36 4.76
C TYR A 147 2.95 -1.34 5.85
N ASN A 148 3.92 -1.88 6.58
CA ASN A 148 3.68 -2.69 7.76
C ASN A 148 3.42 -1.76 8.96
N ARG A 149 2.18 -1.72 9.43
CA ARG A 149 1.75 -0.87 10.55
C ARG A 149 2.38 -1.28 11.89
N HIS A 150 2.86 -2.52 11.99
CA HIS A 150 3.48 -3.02 13.21
C HIS A 150 4.97 -2.69 13.27
N THR A 151 5.72 -3.02 12.21
CA THR A 151 7.17 -2.78 12.16
C THR A 151 7.53 -1.37 11.68
N HIS A 152 6.55 -0.62 11.15
CA HIS A 152 6.74 0.68 10.49
C HIS A 152 7.63 0.61 9.24
N GLU A 153 7.80 -0.58 8.68
CA GLU A 153 8.58 -0.80 7.47
C GLU A 153 7.76 -0.54 6.22
N GLU A 154 8.41 0.04 5.22
CA GLU A 154 7.84 0.29 3.91
C GLU A 154 8.51 -0.58 2.86
N MET A 155 7.71 -1.30 2.08
CA MET A 155 8.16 -2.07 0.94
C MET A 155 7.56 -1.49 -0.34
N LEU A 156 8.39 -1.28 -1.35
CA LEU A 156 7.96 -0.83 -2.67
C LEU A 156 8.16 -1.94 -3.69
N TYR A 157 7.06 -2.40 -4.28
CA TYR A 157 7.06 -3.32 -5.39
C TYR A 157 6.86 -2.56 -6.70
N ASN A 158 7.79 -2.72 -7.63
CA ASN A 158 7.70 -2.17 -8.97
C ASN A 158 7.87 -3.31 -9.98
N TYR A 159 6.80 -3.61 -10.71
CA TYR A 159 6.76 -4.69 -11.69
C TYR A 159 7.86 -4.55 -12.75
N MET A 160 8.19 -3.33 -13.17
CA MET A 160 9.24 -3.10 -14.17
C MET A 160 10.62 -3.55 -13.71
N ARG A 161 10.87 -3.71 -12.40
CA ARG A 161 12.15 -4.24 -11.89
C ARG A 161 12.35 -5.72 -12.25
N SER A 162 11.28 -6.51 -12.34
CA SER A 162 11.40 -7.92 -12.73
C SER A 162 11.52 -8.11 -14.24
N GLN A 163 11.19 -7.08 -15.03
CA GLN A 163 11.30 -7.09 -16.50
C GLN A 163 12.69 -6.69 -17.00
N ARG A 164 13.69 -6.58 -16.12
CA ARG A 164 15.08 -6.36 -16.58
C ARG A 164 15.49 -7.52 -17.48
N PRO A 165 15.94 -7.27 -18.73
CA PRO A 165 16.60 -8.27 -19.54
C PRO A 165 17.71 -8.88 -18.70
N GLN A 166 17.63 -10.20 -18.51
CA GLN A 166 18.79 -10.95 -18.09
C GLN A 166 19.79 -10.76 -19.24
N THR A 167 20.91 -10.08 -18.98
CA THR A 167 22.01 -10.04 -19.94
C THR A 167 22.22 -11.47 -20.42
N LYS A 168 22.09 -11.71 -21.73
CA LYS A 168 22.48 -12.99 -22.32
C LYS A 168 23.88 -13.26 -21.81
N SER A 169 24.04 -14.24 -20.92
CA SER A 169 25.35 -14.76 -20.58
C SER A 169 26.02 -15.11 -21.89
N GLU A 170 27.24 -14.61 -22.08
CA GLU A 170 28.09 -14.82 -23.25
C GLU A 170 28.36 -16.32 -23.43
N GLN A 171 27.42 -17.05 -24.02
CA GLN A 171 27.60 -18.43 -24.54
C GLN A 171 27.48 -18.43 -26.07
N SER A 172 27.91 -17.34 -26.70
CA SER A 172 28.05 -17.23 -28.16
C SER A 172 29.41 -16.64 -28.53
N ALA A 173 30.45 -17.00 -27.76
CA ALA A 173 31.85 -16.72 -28.06
C ALA A 173 32.70 -18.01 -28.18
N GLU A 174 32.06 -19.16 -28.38
CA GLU A 174 32.71 -20.38 -28.88
C GLU A 174 31.89 -20.87 -30.07
N SER A 175 32.27 -20.41 -31.27
CA SER A 175 31.86 -20.93 -32.56
C SER A 175 33.09 -20.91 -33.46
#